data_AF-A0A849PWC8-F1
#
_entry.id   AF-A0A849PWC8-F1
#
_cell.length_a   1.000
_cell.length_b   1.000
_cell.length_c   1.000
_cell.angle_alpha   90.00
_cell.angle_beta   90.00
_cell.angle_gamma   90.00
#
_symmetry.space_group_name_H-M   'P 1'
#
loop_
_entity.id
_entity.type
_entity.pdbx_description
1 polymer ?
#
loop_
_entity_poly.entity_id
_entity_poly.type
_entity_poly.pdbx_seq_one_letter_code
_entity_poly.pdbx_strand_id
1 'polypeptide(L)'
;TGVDDQIIITDESSRKEKRITSLKAKLKNAFFIIFTAAFTTIAAMTPLLFIGAGALRGFALTTIIGVIIGVLITRPAFGRIIREIKEGV
;
A
#
# COMPACT_ATOMS: atom_id res chain seq x y z
N THR A 1 6.48 -0.71 6.70
CA THR A 1 5.02 -0.79 6.50
C THR A 1 4.59 -1.73 5.38
N GLY A 2 5.48 -2.48 4.69
CA GLY A 2 5.05 -3.35 3.58
C GLY A 2 4.13 -4.52 3.98
N VAL A 3 4.25 -5.01 5.23
CA VAL A 3 3.38 -6.06 5.77
C VAL A 3 1.96 -5.53 6.03
N ASP A 4 1.82 -4.26 6.43
CA ASP A 4 0.52 -3.65 6.72
C ASP A 4 -0.37 -3.66 5.47
N ASP A 5 0.22 -3.36 4.31
CA ASP A 5 -0.49 -3.37 3.03
C ASP A 5 -0.90 -4.78 2.59
N GLN A 6 -0.08 -5.79 2.88
CA GLN A 6 -0.42 -7.19 2.60
C GLN A 6 -1.58 -7.67 3.47
N ILE A 7 -1.61 -7.24 4.74
CA ILE A 7 -2.73 -7.48 5.65
C ILE A 7 -3.99 -6.82 5.10
N ILE A 8 -3.94 -5.55 4.67
CA ILE A 8 -5.09 -4.83 4.11
C ILE A 8 -5.63 -5.54 2.86
N ILE A 9 -4.77 -5.96 1.93
CA ILE A 9 -5.20 -6.68 0.71
C ILE A 9 -5.86 -8.01 1.08
N THR A 10 -5.30 -8.72 2.05
CA THR A 10 -5.83 -10.02 2.49
C THR A 10 -7.18 -9.86 3.20
N ASP A 11 -7.29 -8.88 4.11
CA ASP A 11 -8.53 -8.59 4.85
C ASP A 11 -9.65 -8.15 3.90
N GLU A 12 -9.39 -7.15 3.07
CA GLU A 12 -10.40 -6.60 2.16
C GLU A 12 -10.82 -7.65 1.12
N SER A 13 -9.90 -8.47 0.62
CA SER A 13 -10.25 -9.58 -0.29
C SER A 13 -11.09 -10.67 0.39
N SER A 14 -10.94 -10.87 1.71
CA SER A 14 -11.58 -11.92 2.50
C SER A 14 -12.81 -11.44 3.27
N ARG A 15 -13.05 -10.13 3.25
CA ARG A 15 -14.18 -9.47 3.88
C ARG A 15 -15.49 -10.09 3.40
N LYS A 16 -16.27 -10.61 4.34
CA LYS A 16 -17.62 -11.14 4.10
C LYS A 16 -18.59 -9.97 4.07
N GLU A 17 -18.93 -9.49 2.88
CA GLU A 17 -19.97 -8.47 2.72
C GLU A 17 -21.35 -9.11 2.55
N LYS A 18 -22.40 -8.40 3.01
CA LYS A 18 -23.80 -8.77 2.79
C LYS A 18 -24.24 -8.67 1.32
N ARG A 19 -23.45 -7.98 0.48
CA ARG A 19 -23.65 -7.84 -0.97
C ARG A 19 -22.59 -8.64 -1.72
N ILE A 20 -22.96 -9.23 -2.85
CA ILE A 20 -22.01 -9.90 -3.73
C ILE A 20 -21.16 -8.83 -4.43
N THR A 21 -20.01 -8.51 -3.82
CA THR A 21 -19.00 -7.60 -4.37
C THR A 21 -17.90 -8.43 -5.03
N SER A 22 -17.57 -8.11 -6.29
CA SER A 22 -16.52 -8.82 -7.03
C SER A 22 -15.15 -8.64 -6.37
N LEU A 23 -14.26 -9.64 -6.52
CA LEU A 23 -12.89 -9.55 -5.98
C LEU A 23 -12.15 -8.33 -6.53
N LYS A 24 -12.38 -7.98 -7.80
CA LYS A 24 -11.86 -6.75 -8.42
C LYS A 24 -12.28 -5.48 -7.67
N ALA A 25 -13.54 -5.39 -7.22
CA ALA A 25 -14.01 -4.24 -6.46
C ALA A 25 -13.38 -4.19 -5.05
N LYS A 26 -13.22 -5.34 -4.38
CA LYS A 26 -12.52 -5.44 -3.10
C LYS A 26 -11.05 -5.04 -3.20
N LEU A 27 -10.33 -5.53 -4.21
CA LEU A 27 -8.95 -5.13 -4.45
C LEU A 27 -8.83 -3.63 -4.75
N LYS A 28 -9.77 -3.04 -5.50
CA LYS A 28 -9.81 -1.58 -5.72
C LYS A 28 -9.92 -0.81 -4.40
N ASN A 29 -10.77 -1.26 -3.48
CA ASN A 29 -10.89 -0.66 -2.14
C ASN A 29 -9.59 -0.79 -1.35
N ALA A 30 -8.96 -1.97 -1.36
CA ALA A 30 -7.67 -2.18 -0.70
C ALA A 30 -6.59 -1.23 -1.24
N PHE A 31 -6.50 -1.10 -2.57
CA PHE A 31 -5.55 -0.18 -3.21
C PHE A 31 -5.84 1.27 -2.85
N PHE A 32 -7.11 1.68 -2.75
CA PHE A 32 -7.46 3.04 -2.32
C PHE A 32 -6.93 3.36 -0.91
N ILE A 33 -7.07 2.43 0.04
CA ILE A 33 -6.55 2.58 1.40
C ILE A 33 -5.01 2.66 1.38
N ILE A 34 -4.38 1.76 0.62
CA ILE A 34 -2.93 1.69 0.43
C ILE A 34 -2.35 3.00 -0.12
N PHE A 35 -2.95 3.56 -1.18
CA PHE A 35 -2.51 4.82 -1.77
C PHE A 35 -2.70 5.99 -0.80
N THR A 36 -3.82 6.01 -0.06
CA THR A 36 -4.08 7.05 0.95
C THR A 36 -3.03 6.99 2.07
N ALA A 37 -2.70 5.80 2.58
CA ALA A 37 -1.68 5.62 3.61
C ALA A 37 -0.26 5.96 3.11
N ALA A 38 0.04 5.66 1.85
CA ALA A 38 1.30 6.06 1.23
C ALA A 38 1.41 7.58 1.13
N PHE A 39 0.33 8.24 0.73
CA PHE A 39 0.26 9.69 0.63
C PHE A 39 0.51 10.36 1.99
N THR A 40 -0.15 9.89 3.06
CA THR A 40 0.08 10.43 4.41
C THR A 40 1.51 10.22 4.88
N THR A 41 2.10 9.06 4.57
CA THR A 41 3.49 8.77 4.91
C THR A 41 4.45 9.73 4.20
N ILE A 42 4.28 9.94 2.89
CA ILE A 42 5.09 10.88 2.12
C ILE A 42 4.90 12.31 2.67
N ALA A 43 3.66 12.73 2.92
CA ALA A 43 3.36 14.03 3.49
C ALA A 43 4.02 14.24 4.87
N ALA A 44 4.06 13.20 5.71
CA ALA A 44 4.75 13.24 7.00
C ALA A 44 6.28 13.34 6.87
N MET A 45 6.85 12.81 5.78
CA MET A 45 8.29 12.90 5.49
C MET A 45 8.67 14.24 4.83
N THR A 46 7.74 14.93 4.18
CA THR A 46 7.99 16.21 3.48
C THR A 46 8.70 17.25 4.36
N PRO A 47 8.28 17.54 5.62
CA PRO A 47 8.96 18.50 6.46
C PRO A 47 10.40 18.11 6.78
N LEU A 48 10.69 16.81 6.93
CA LEU A 48 12.03 16.30 7.25
C LEU A 48 13.03 16.55 6.11
N LEU A 49 12.56 16.67 4.86
CA LEU A 49 13.40 17.04 3.72
C LEU A 49 13.87 18.49 3.79
N PHE A 50 12.99 19.41 4.20
CA PHE A 50 13.31 20.85 4.24
C PHE A 50 13.96 21.25 5.57
N ILE A 51 13.42 20.78 6.68
CA ILE A 51 13.76 21.21 8.05
C ILE A 51 14.78 20.26 8.69
N GLY A 52 14.83 18.99 8.27
CA GLY A 52 15.79 18.03 8.80
C GLY A 52 17.23 18.37 8.41
N ALA A 53 18.20 17.97 9.23
CA ALA A 53 19.63 18.10 8.92
C ALA A 53 20.31 16.72 8.93
N GLY A 54 21.35 16.56 8.10
CA GLY A 54 22.15 15.33 8.05
C GLY A 54 21.33 14.06 7.81
N ALA A 55 21.39 13.11 8.75
CA ALA A 55 20.78 11.79 8.65
C ALA A 55 19.25 11.81 8.52
N LEU A 56 18.56 12.82 9.08
CA LEU A 56 17.09 12.94 8.98
C LEU A 56 16.62 13.18 7.55
N ARG A 57 17.36 13.97 6.76
CA ARG A 57 17.08 14.16 5.32
C ARG A 57 17.31 12.87 4.54
N GLY A 58 18.41 12.17 4.83
CA GLY A 58 18.72 10.87 4.22
C GLY A 58 17.64 9.83 4.50
N PHE A 59 17.21 9.73 5.76
CA PHE A 59 16.13 8.84 6.19
C PHE A 59 14.80 9.15 5.49
N ALA A 60 14.41 10.43 5.41
CA ALA A 60 13.20 10.84 4.73
C ALA A 60 13.24 10.48 3.24
N LEU A 61 14.37 10.75 2.57
CA LEU A 61 14.55 10.43 1.16
C LEU A 61 14.45 8.91 0.90
N THR A 62 15.19 8.09 1.64
CA THR A 62 15.15 6.63 1.47
C THR A 62 13.77 6.06 1.79
N THR A 63 13.07 6.62 2.78
CA THR A 63 11.72 6.20 3.15
C THR A 63 10.73 6.51 2.03
N ILE A 64 10.76 7.72 1.46
CA ILE A 64 9.90 8.09 0.34
C ILE A 64 10.14 7.19 -0.87
N ILE A 65 11.40 6.94 -1.23
CA ILE A 65 11.75 6.02 -2.34
C ILE A 65 11.22 4.61 -2.05
N GLY A 66 11.44 4.09 -0.84
CA GLY A 66 10.95 2.78 -0.44
C GLY A 66 9.43 2.66 -0.48
N VAL A 67 8.72 3.71 -0.05
CA VAL A 67 7.24 3.77 -0.14
C VAL A 67 6.79 3.78 -1.59
N ILE A 68 7.40 4.59 -2.46
CA ILE A 68 7.04 4.66 -3.89
C ILE A 68 7.25 3.30 -4.55
N ILE A 69 8.40 2.66 -4.36
CA ILE A 69 8.70 1.34 -4.92
C ILE A 69 7.70 0.30 -4.37
N GLY A 70 7.45 0.30 -3.07
CA GLY A 70 6.49 -0.62 -2.45
C GLY A 70 5.09 -0.47 -3.02
N VAL A 71 4.61 0.77 -3.15
CA VAL A 71 3.25 1.08 -3.64
C VAL A 71 3.08 0.76 -5.12
N LEU A 72 4.07 1.06 -5.95
CA LEU A 72 3.96 0.91 -7.40
C LEU A 72 4.29 -0.50 -7.89
N ILE A 73 5.15 -1.24 -7.17
CA ILE A 73 5.66 -2.54 -7.63
C ILE A 73 5.16 -3.67 -6.73
N THR A 74 5.57 -3.67 -5.46
CA THR A 74 5.36 -4.82 -4.58
C THR A 74 3.89 -5.04 -4.22
N ARG A 75 3.14 -3.97 -3.90
CA ARG A 75 1.72 -4.07 -3.51
C ARG A 75 0.83 -4.54 -4.67
N PRO A 76 0.97 -4.03 -5.91
CA PRO A 76 0.24 -4.55 -7.06
C PRO A 76 0.58 -6.00 -7.38
N ALA A 77 1.86 -6.39 -7.25
CA ALA A 77 2.27 -7.78 -7.43
C ALA A 77 1.57 -8.71 -6.42
N PHE A 78 1.52 -8.33 -5.13
CA PHE A 78 0.80 -9.10 -4.11
C PHE A 78 -0.71 -9.18 -4.39
N GLY A 79 -1.32 -8.07 -4.84
CA GLY A 79 -2.73 -8.06 -5.24
C GLY A 79 -3.04 -9.01 -6.41
N ARG A 80 -2.10 -9.19 -7.36
CA ARG A 80 -2.23 -10.19 -8.44
C ARG A 80 -2.16 -11.61 -7.90
N ILE A 81 -1.21 -11.90 -7.01
CA ILE A 81 -1.09 -13.22 -6.36
C ILE A 81 -2.38 -13.58 -5.63
N ILE A 82 -2.94 -12.66 -4.84
CA ILE A 82 -4.22 -12.89 -4.14
C ILE A 82 -5.37 -13.11 -5.12
N ARG A 83 -5.34 -12.42 -6.26
CA ARG A 83 -6.34 -12.61 -7.31
C ARG A 83 -6.26 -14.00 -7.93
N GLU A 84 -5.07 -14.46 -8.30
CA GLU A 84 -4.84 -15.80 -8.85
C GLU A 84 -5.29 -16.89 -7.86
N ILE A 85 -4.91 -16.76 -6.57
CA ILE A 85 -5.30 -17.70 -5.52
C ILE A 85 -6.83 -17.81 -5.36
N LYS A 86 -7.57 -16.70 -5.50
CA LYS A 86 -9.03 -16.68 -5.25
C LYS A 86 -9.88 -16.91 -6.50
N GLU A 87 -9.41 -16.48 -7.67
CA GLU A 87 -10.13 -16.65 -8.94
C GLU A 87 -9.73 -17.95 -9.66
N GLY A 88 -8.66 -18.63 -9.23
CA GLY A 88 -8.25 -19.93 -9.78
C GLY A 88 -7.84 -19.86 -11.26
N VAL A 89 -7.17 -18.78 -11.67
CA VAL A 89 -6.53 -18.65 -12.99
C VAL A 89 -5.08 -19.06 -12.89
#